data_AF-A0A845GI07-F1
#
_entry.id   AF-A0A845GI07-F1
#
_cell.length_a   1.000
_cell.length_b   1.000
_cell.length_c   1.000
_cell.angle_alpha   90.00
_cell.angle_beta   90.00
_cell.angle_gamma   90.00
#
_symmetry.space_group_name_H-M   'P 1'
#
loop_
_entity.id
_entity.type
_entity.pdbx_description
1 polymer ?
#
loop_
_entity_poly.entity_id
_entity_poly.type
_entity_poly.pdbx_seq_one_letter_code
_entity_poly.pdbx_strand_id
1 'polypeptide(L)'
;MTTLTPNDPDYWYVHKHELEPGMVFRTTDNSLVKLDGRVPGDGTQWYVAEWCGGSWAYMDSKIEPGELIGLPQDDPAGKSGAAR
;
A
#
# COMPACT_ATOMS: atom_id res chain seq x y z
N MET A 1 26.25 5.57 6.99
CA MET A 1 25.00 4.79 6.88
C MET A 1 23.91 5.78 6.54
N THR A 2 23.27 5.65 5.39
CA THR A 2 22.17 6.56 5.00
C THR A 2 20.91 6.10 5.71
N THR A 3 20.29 6.97 6.49
CA THR A 3 18.99 6.68 7.11
C THR A 3 17.91 6.80 6.03
N LEU A 4 17.23 5.69 5.72
CA LEU A 4 16.05 5.71 4.85
C LEU A 4 14.86 6.27 5.63
N THR A 5 14.09 7.12 4.98
CA THR A 5 12.83 7.68 5.44
C THR A 5 11.68 7.06 4.65
N PRO A 6 10.44 7.08 5.15
CA PRO A 6 9.28 6.52 4.42
C PRO A 6 9.03 7.10 3.03
N ASN A 7 9.59 8.28 2.71
CA ASN A 7 9.49 8.87 1.38
C ASN A 7 10.58 8.40 0.41
N ASP A 8 11.59 7.67 0.90
CA ASP A 8 12.62 7.08 0.06
C ASP A 8 12.07 5.80 -0.60
N PRO A 9 12.29 5.59 -1.91
CA PRO A 9 11.76 4.43 -2.64
C PRO A 9 12.15 3.09 -2.02
N ASP A 10 13.36 3.00 -1.43
CA ASP A 10 13.86 1.75 -0.88
C ASP A 10 13.32 1.45 0.54
N TYR A 11 12.66 2.39 1.21
CA TYR A 11 12.24 2.23 2.61
C TYR A 11 11.31 1.04 2.77
N TRP A 12 10.21 1.01 2.02
CA TRP A 12 9.23 -0.08 2.11
C TRP A 12 9.74 -1.38 1.53
N TYR A 13 10.75 -1.37 0.66
CA TYR A 13 11.40 -2.61 0.22
C TYR A 13 12.19 -3.29 1.35
N VAL A 14 12.89 -2.49 2.17
CA VAL A 14 13.59 -2.99 3.37
C VAL A 14 12.60 -3.36 4.48
N HIS A 15 11.57 -2.54 4.70
CA HIS A 15 10.55 -2.72 5.73
C HIS A 15 9.33 -3.52 5.20
N LYS A 16 9.48 -4.26 4.10
CA LYS A 16 8.37 -5.00 3.47
C LYS A 16 7.68 -5.98 4.42
N HIS A 17 8.36 -6.43 5.46
CA HIS A 17 7.83 -7.35 6.47
C HIS A 17 6.79 -6.68 7.40
N GLU A 18 6.72 -5.35 7.43
CA GLU A 18 5.75 -4.55 8.20
C GLU A 18 4.46 -4.27 7.42
N LEU A 19 4.44 -4.58 6.12
CA LEU A 19 3.28 -4.36 5.27
C LEU A 19 2.22 -5.43 5.53
N GLU A 20 0.99 -5.00 5.79
CA GLU A 20 -0.16 -5.85 6.06
C GLU A 20 -1.32 -5.57 5.08
N PRO A 21 -2.17 -6.57 4.79
CA PRO A 21 -3.40 -6.36 4.06
C PRO A 21 -4.28 -5.27 4.69
N GLY A 22 -4.87 -4.42 3.88
CA GLY A 22 -5.77 -3.34 4.27
C GLY A 22 -5.09 -1.99 4.47
N MET A 23 -3.75 -1.93 4.56
CA MET A 23 -3.02 -0.66 4.62
C MET A 23 -3.17 0.13 3.32
N VAL A 24 -3.31 1.45 3.44
CA VAL A 24 -3.50 2.37 2.32
C VAL A 24 -2.27 3.24 2.16
N PHE A 25 -1.79 3.39 0.93
CA PHE A 25 -0.58 4.14 0.62
C PHE A 25 -0.77 5.02 -0.60
N ARG A 26 0.10 6.03 -0.73
CA ARG A 26 0.35 6.68 -2.00
C ARG A 26 1.49 5.98 -2.73
N THR A 27 1.38 5.95 -4.04
CA THR A 27 2.44 5.49 -4.94
C THR A 27 3.23 6.66 -5.52
N THR A 28 4.34 6.36 -6.21
CA THR A 28 5.21 7.36 -6.87
C THR A 28 4.51 8.21 -7.93
N ASP A 29 3.47 7.68 -8.56
CA ASP A 29 2.58 8.37 -9.51
C ASP A 29 1.46 9.18 -8.83
N ASN A 30 1.47 9.24 -7.49
CA ASN A 30 0.47 9.91 -6.65
C ASN A 30 -0.91 9.23 -6.64
N SER A 31 -1.03 8.01 -7.15
CA SER A 31 -2.23 7.17 -7.00
C SER A 31 -2.38 6.69 -5.55
N LEU A 32 -3.61 6.38 -5.15
CA LEU A 32 -3.90 5.83 -3.83
C LEU A 32 -4.26 4.36 -4.00
N VAL A 33 -3.53 3.50 -3.28
CA VAL A 33 -3.66 2.05 -3.36
C VAL A 33 -3.91 1.46 -1.97
N LYS A 34 -4.66 0.37 -1.92
CA LYS A 34 -4.88 -0.44 -0.72
C LYS A 34 -4.31 -1.83 -0.94
N LEU A 35 -3.47 -2.28 -0.01
CA LEU A 35 -2.90 -3.63 -0.06
C LEU A 35 -4.02 -4.66 0.14
N ASP A 36 -4.17 -5.60 -0.78
CA ASP A 36 -5.20 -6.65 -0.69
C ASP A 36 -4.60 -7.98 -0.24
N GLY A 37 -3.51 -8.41 -0.89
CA GLY A 37 -2.82 -9.64 -0.53
C GLY A 37 -1.46 -9.78 -1.21
N ARG A 38 -0.62 -10.66 -0.68
CA ARG A 38 0.67 -10.98 -1.29
C ARG A 38 0.47 -11.79 -2.57
N VAL A 39 1.22 -11.47 -3.61
CA VAL A 39 1.30 -12.30 -4.82
C VAL A 39 2.10 -13.58 -4.48
N PRO A 40 1.59 -14.79 -4.77
CA PRO A 40 2.34 -16.03 -4.57
C PRO A 40 3.61 -16.05 -5.45
N GLY A 41 4.72 -16.52 -4.88
CA GLY A 41 6.01 -16.56 -5.57
C GLY A 41 7.15 -16.13 -4.64
N ASP A 42 7.93 -15.14 -5.04
CA ASP A 42 8.99 -14.55 -4.22
C ASP A 42 8.47 -13.74 -3.02
N GLY A 43 7.15 -13.54 -2.94
CA GLY A 43 6.45 -12.88 -1.84
C GLY A 43 6.72 -11.37 -1.76
N THR A 44 7.34 -10.77 -2.78
CA THR A 44 7.70 -9.36 -2.74
C THR A 44 6.55 -8.47 -3.19
N GLN A 45 5.84 -8.87 -4.25
CA GLN A 45 4.73 -8.12 -4.84
C GLN A 45 3.42 -8.23 -4.06
N TRP A 46 2.58 -7.21 -4.19
CA TRP A 46 1.24 -7.12 -3.62
C TRP A 46 0.19 -6.95 -4.71
N TYR A 47 -0.93 -7.66 -4.57
CA TYR A 47 -2.19 -7.26 -5.18
C TYR A 47 -2.73 -6.02 -4.47
N VAL A 48 -3.27 -5.08 -5.24
CA VAL A 48 -3.83 -3.84 -4.71
C VAL A 48 -5.19 -3.51 -5.28
N ALA A 49 -5.98 -2.79 -4.49
CA ALA A 49 -7.12 -2.03 -4.99
C ALA A 49 -6.72 -0.58 -5.24
N GLU A 50 -7.24 0.00 -6.31
CA GLU A 50 -7.01 1.40 -6.69
C GLU A 50 -8.20 2.27 -6.28
N TRP A 51 -7.93 3.48 -5.78
CA TRP A 51 -8.99 4.43 -5.44
C TRP A 51 -9.45 5.18 -6.68
N CYS A 52 -10.66 4.89 -7.17
CA CYS A 52 -11.24 5.57 -8.31
C CYS A 52 -12.74 5.82 -8.12
N GLY A 53 -13.22 6.98 -8.55
CA GLY A 53 -14.65 7.33 -8.48
C GLY A 53 -15.26 7.32 -7.07
N GLY A 54 -14.44 7.47 -6.02
CA GLY A 54 -14.91 7.43 -4.62
C GLY A 54 -15.09 6.01 -4.05
N SER A 55 -14.49 5.00 -4.67
CA SER A 55 -14.52 3.61 -4.21
C SER A 55 -13.21 2.88 -4.52
N TRP A 56 -13.00 1.74 -3.85
CA TRP A 56 -11.89 0.83 -4.15
C TRP A 56 -12.26 -0.08 -5.32
N ALA A 57 -11.43 -0.08 -6.37
CA ALA A 57 -11.55 -1.01 -7.50
C ALA A 57 -10.44 -2.07 -7.45
N TYR A 58 -10.84 -3.33 -7.46
CA TYR A 58 -9.94 -4.50 -7.42
C TYR A 58 -9.78 -5.03 -8.84
N MET A 59 -8.64 -4.75 -9.48
CA MET A 59 -8.38 -5.06 -10.90
C MET A 59 -7.18 -6.01 -11.10
N ASP A 60 -6.83 -6.79 -10.08
CA ASP A 60 -5.62 -7.62 -10.04
C ASP A 60 -4.30 -6.85 -10.29
N SER A 61 -4.34 -5.52 -10.12
CA SER A 61 -3.18 -4.65 -10.18
C SER A 61 -2.14 -5.08 -9.16
N LYS A 62 -0.86 -5.00 -9.55
CA LYS A 62 0.27 -5.42 -8.73
C LYS A 62 1.24 -4.27 -8.57
N ILE A 63 1.82 -4.18 -7.38
CA ILE A 63 2.92 -3.26 -7.10
C ILE A 63 4.04 -3.96 -6.33
N GLU A 64 5.23 -3.39 -6.43
CA GLU A 64 6.33 -3.66 -5.53
C GLU A 64 6.33 -2.70 -4.34
N PRO A 65 6.85 -3.11 -3.16
CA PRO A 65 6.97 -2.23 -2.01
C PRO A 65 7.75 -0.95 -2.30
N GLY A 66 8.70 -0.98 -3.26
CA GLY A 66 9.47 0.21 -3.62
C GLY A 66 8.68 1.30 -4.33
N GLU A 67 7.44 1.00 -4.76
CA GLU A 67 6.53 1.97 -5.36
C GLU A 67 5.72 2.74 -4.32
N LEU A 68 5.73 2.29 -3.05
CA LEU A 68 5.03 2.91 -1.93
C LEU A 68 5.79 4.12 -1.40
N ILE A 69 5.07 5.21 -1.11
CA ILE A 69 5.62 6.44 -0.56
C ILE A 69 4.90 6.83 0.73
N GLY A 70 5.69 7.25 1.71
CA GLY A 70 5.22 7.83 2.96
C GLY A 70 4.74 6.76 3.93
N LEU A 71 4.07 7.20 4.98
CA LEU A 71 3.45 6.32 5.96
C LEU A 71 2.05 5.88 5.48
N PRO A 72 1.51 4.76 6.01
CA PRO A 72 0.13 4.36 5.74
C PRO A 72 -0.85 5.49 6.05
N GLN A 73 -1.89 5.62 5.23
CA GLN A 73 -2.94 6.63 5.35
C GLN A 73 -4.25 5.98 5.83
N ASP A 74 -5.18 6.82 6.29
CA ASP A 74 -6.54 6.38 6.59
C ASP A 74 -7.26 5.93 5.30
N ASP A 75 -8.12 4.92 5.43
CA ASP A 75 -8.95 4.45 4.32
C ASP A 75 -10.05 5.48 4.02
N PRO A 76 -10.04 6.15 2.83
CA PRO A 76 -11.02 7.16 2.47
C PRO A 76 -12.43 6.59 2.27
N ALA A 77 -12.58 5.28 2.05
CA ALA A 77 -13.89 4.64 2.00
C ALA A 77 -14.55 4.62 3.38
N GLY A 78 -13.74 4.54 4.44
CA GLY A 78 -14.17 4.37 5.81
C GLY A 78 -15.03 3.11 6.04
N LYS A 79 -14.88 2.51 7.21
CA LYS A 79 -16.09 2.27 8.00
C LYS A 79 -16.09 3.31 9.10
N SER A 80 -17.24 3.94 9.33
CA SER A 80 -17.54 4.49 10.66
C SER A 80 -17.05 3.47 11.69
N GLY A 81 -16.26 3.94 12.65
CA GLY A 81 -15.44 3.08 13.50
C GLY A 81 -16.14 1.83 14.03
N ALA A 82 -15.36 0.77 14.19
CA ALA A 82 -15.73 -0.28 15.13
C ALA A 82 -15.82 0.36 16.53
N ALA A 83 -17.05 0.67 16.94
CA ALA A 83 -17.44 0.85 18.32
C ALA A 83 -18.87 0.34 18.48
N ARG A 84 -18.99 -0.99 18.67
CA ARG A 84 -19.94 -1.67 19.55
C ARG A 84 -19.68 -3.16 19.55
#